data_AF-A0A956FGW2-F1
#
_entry.id   AF-A0A956FGW2-F1
#
_cell.length_a   1.000
_cell.length_b   1.000
_cell.length_c   1.000
_cell.angle_alpha   90.00
_cell.angle_beta   90.00
_cell.angle_gamma   90.00
#
_symmetry.space_group_name_H-M   'P 1'
#
loop_
_entity.id
_entity.type
_entity.pdbx_description
1 polymer ?
#
loop_
_entity_poly.entity_id
_entity_poly.type
_entity_poly.pdbx_seq_one_letter_code
_entity_poly.pdbx_strand_id
1 'polypeptide(L)'
;MPAISTSSRTASAAFSSGPTTSASVAQGWSSCSGARSRDWILAPLERIADDLGLDGLALDATAGAVLNACRALACPPGCSFKLPRPGDGGGSLWDYAATACLFHEAGAVATDIHGDPLDLNRPDSTFMSHRGVLYATDEPLARRLRSAFSGRPTR
;
A
#
# COMPACT_ATOMS: atom_id res chain seq x y z
N MET A 1 16.83 1.46 -44.75
CA MET A 1 17.50 0.60 -43.75
C MET A 1 17.89 1.48 -42.56
N PRO A 2 17.37 1.31 -41.33
CA PRO A 2 16.19 0.56 -40.88
C PRO A 2 15.09 1.45 -40.25
N ALA A 3 13.86 0.94 -40.23
CA ALA A 3 12.74 1.50 -39.49
C ALA A 3 12.83 1.11 -38.01
N ILE A 4 12.64 2.08 -37.11
CA ILE A 4 12.63 1.85 -35.67
C ILE A 4 11.29 1.20 -35.29
N SER A 5 11.34 -0.11 -35.03
CA SER A 5 10.22 -0.87 -34.49
C SER A 5 10.09 -0.59 -32.99
N THR A 6 9.17 0.30 -32.61
CA THR A 6 8.73 0.45 -31.23
C THR A 6 7.81 -0.71 -30.88
N SER A 7 8.37 -1.76 -30.28
CA SER A 7 7.59 -2.84 -29.69
C SER A 7 6.98 -2.35 -28.37
N SER A 8 5.75 -1.84 -28.44
CA SER A 8 4.92 -1.61 -27.27
C SER A 8 4.51 -2.96 -26.67
N ARG A 9 5.25 -3.41 -25.65
CA ARG A 9 4.80 -4.53 -24.80
C ARG A 9 3.67 -4.02 -23.91
N THR A 10 2.45 -4.16 -24.39
CA THR A 10 1.24 -4.07 -23.57
C THR A 10 1.26 -5.26 -22.61
N ALA A 11 1.72 -5.05 -21.37
CA ALA A 11 1.44 -5.97 -20.29
C ALA A 11 -0.05 -5.81 -19.93
N SER A 12 -0.90 -6.55 -20.63
CA SER A 12 -2.30 -6.72 -20.24
C SER A 12 -2.32 -7.55 -18.97
N ALA A 13 -2.41 -6.90 -17.81
CA ALA A 13 -2.89 -7.56 -16.61
C ALA A 13 -4.38 -7.80 -16.83
N ALA A 14 -4.74 -9.02 -17.22
CA ALA A 14 -6.12 -9.44 -17.35
C ALA A 14 -6.80 -9.26 -15.98
N PHE A 15 -7.72 -8.32 -15.90
CA PHE A 15 -8.63 -8.16 -14.78
C PHE A 15 -9.56 -9.39 -14.75
N SER A 16 -9.27 -10.35 -13.89
CA SER A 16 -10.17 -11.47 -13.63
C SER A 16 -11.29 -10.98 -12.73
N SER A 17 -12.48 -10.80 -13.27
CA SER A 17 -13.68 -10.32 -12.57
C SER A 17 -14.36 -11.42 -11.72
N GLY A 18 -13.60 -12.34 -11.15
CA GLY A 18 -14.09 -13.30 -10.15
C GLY A 18 -14.07 -12.69 -8.75
N PRO A 19 -14.89 -13.18 -7.78
CA PRO A 19 -14.72 -12.80 -6.39
C PRO A 19 -13.28 -13.09 -5.98
N THR A 20 -12.53 -12.04 -5.68
CA THR A 20 -11.10 -12.18 -5.39
C THR A 20 -10.98 -12.72 -3.97
N THR A 21 -10.83 -14.04 -3.80
CA THR A 21 -10.55 -14.70 -2.51
C THR A 21 -9.12 -14.49 -2.02
N SER A 22 -8.38 -13.56 -2.62
CA SER A 22 -6.99 -13.23 -2.27
C SER A 22 -6.88 -11.81 -1.73
N ALA A 23 -6.07 -11.61 -0.70
CA ALA A 23 -5.80 -10.28 -0.18
C ALA A 23 -5.02 -9.46 -1.23
N SER A 24 -5.54 -8.30 -1.61
CA SER A 24 -4.84 -7.40 -2.53
C SER A 24 -3.94 -6.46 -1.74
N VAL A 25 -2.62 -6.63 -1.84
CA VAL A 25 -1.66 -5.74 -1.19
C VAL A 25 -0.89 -4.96 -2.23
N ALA A 26 -1.01 -3.64 -2.16
CA ALA A 26 -0.32 -2.75 -3.06
C ALA A 26 0.82 -2.02 -2.32
N GLN A 27 2.07 -2.22 -2.78
CA GLN A 27 3.27 -1.67 -2.15
C GLN A 27 4.09 -0.89 -3.19
N GLY A 28 4.53 0.32 -2.85
CA GLY A 28 5.43 1.11 -3.70
C GLY A 28 6.90 0.77 -3.41
N TRP A 29 7.57 0.05 -4.31
CA TRP A 29 8.92 -0.49 -4.09
C TRP A 29 10.06 0.49 -4.43
N SER A 30 9.74 1.66 -4.99
CA SER A 30 10.72 2.35 -5.84
C SER A 30 11.72 3.28 -5.15
N SER A 31 12.06 3.12 -3.86
CA SER A 31 13.26 3.76 -3.27
C SER A 31 13.54 3.24 -1.85
N CYS A 32 14.01 2.01 -1.70
CA CYS A 32 14.60 1.56 -0.44
C CYS A 32 16.12 1.47 -0.60
N SER A 33 16.83 2.53 -0.24
CA SER A 33 18.28 2.50 -0.01
C SER A 33 18.63 1.88 1.36
N GLY A 34 17.67 1.27 2.05
CA GLY A 34 17.85 0.47 3.27
C GLY A 34 17.00 -0.80 3.16
N ALA A 35 17.62 -1.92 2.80
CA ALA A 35 16.94 -3.12 2.31
C ALA A 35 16.22 -3.91 3.42
N ARG A 36 14.91 -3.68 3.60
CA ARG A 36 14.02 -4.70 4.20
C ARG A 36 13.82 -5.81 3.18
N SER A 37 14.03 -7.07 3.57
CA SER A 37 13.81 -8.20 2.66
C SER A 37 12.34 -8.28 2.27
N ARG A 38 12.08 -8.74 1.04
CA ARG A 38 10.71 -9.03 0.56
C ARG A 38 9.98 -9.91 1.57
N ASP A 39 10.63 -10.96 2.05
CA ASP A 39 10.06 -11.94 2.98
C ASP A 39 9.68 -11.32 4.32
N TRP A 40 10.44 -10.33 4.80
CA TRP A 40 10.09 -9.61 6.02
C TRP A 40 8.73 -8.90 5.87
N ILE A 41 8.41 -8.39 4.68
CA ILE A 41 7.12 -7.74 4.39
C ILE A 41 6.04 -8.79 4.15
N LEU A 42 6.34 -9.83 3.37
CA LEU A 42 5.34 -10.78 2.89
C LEU A 42 4.91 -11.82 3.92
N ALA A 43 5.83 -12.35 4.73
CA ALA A 43 5.50 -13.41 5.69
C ALA A 43 4.40 -13.02 6.69
N PRO A 44 4.34 -11.78 7.23
CA PRO A 44 3.20 -11.34 8.03
C PRO A 44 1.90 -11.23 7.23
N LEU A 45 1.96 -10.81 5.97
CA LEU A 45 0.79 -10.64 5.12
C LEU A 45 0.19 -11.98 4.71
N GLU A 46 1.04 -12.96 4.41
CA GLU A 46 0.65 -14.35 4.15
C GLU A 46 -0.05 -14.93 5.38
N ARG A 47 0.51 -14.76 6.59
CA ARG A 47 -0.16 -15.19 7.82
C ARG A 47 -1.51 -14.51 8.03
N ILE A 48 -1.63 -13.22 7.72
CA ILE A 48 -2.91 -12.50 7.80
C ILE A 48 -3.91 -13.07 6.79
N ALA A 49 -3.47 -13.40 5.57
CA ALA A 49 -4.32 -14.02 4.57
C ALA A 49 -4.82 -15.40 5.02
N ASP A 50 -3.92 -16.23 5.57
CA ASP A 50 -4.25 -17.53 6.13
C ASP A 50 -5.27 -17.41 7.29
N ASP A 51 -5.04 -16.49 8.22
CA ASP A 51 -5.94 -16.23 9.35
C ASP A 51 -7.33 -15.75 8.91
N LEU A 52 -7.43 -15.15 7.73
CA LEU A 52 -8.68 -14.70 7.11
C LEU A 52 -9.33 -15.78 6.23
N GLY A 53 -8.68 -16.94 6.07
CA GLY A 53 -9.17 -18.04 5.22
C GLY A 53 -9.13 -17.71 3.72
N LEU A 54 -8.18 -16.87 3.30
CA LEU A 54 -8.01 -16.45 1.91
C LEU A 54 -7.14 -17.45 1.15
N ASP A 55 -7.34 -17.54 -0.16
CA ASP A 55 -6.59 -18.44 -1.04
C ASP A 55 -5.12 -18.00 -1.25
N GLY A 56 -4.79 -16.77 -0.86
CA GLY A 56 -3.43 -16.25 -0.92
C GLY A 56 -3.34 -14.73 -0.97
N LEU A 57 -2.15 -14.26 -1.39
CA LEU A 57 -1.77 -12.85 -1.44
C LEU A 57 -1.54 -12.41 -2.90
N ALA A 58 -2.31 -11.41 -3.35
CA ALA A 58 -2.11 -10.74 -4.63
C ALA A 58 -1.29 -9.46 -4.40
N LEU A 59 -0.09 -9.38 -4.98
CA LEU A 59 0.79 -8.23 -4.83
C LEU A 59 0.76 -7.34 -6.07
N ASP A 60 0.43 -6.07 -5.89
CA ASP A 60 0.51 -5.06 -6.95
C ASP A 60 1.49 -3.93 -6.58
N ALA A 61 2.67 -3.97 -7.20
CA ALA A 61 3.70 -2.95 -7.03
C ALA A 61 3.95 -2.15 -8.33
N THR A 62 3.02 -2.21 -9.28
CA THR A 62 3.28 -1.77 -10.67
C THR A 62 2.94 -0.30 -10.92
N ALA A 63 2.13 0.32 -10.06
CA ALA A 63 1.68 1.69 -10.23
C ALA A 63 2.13 2.65 -9.12
N GLY A 64 1.80 3.94 -9.30
CA GLY A 64 2.00 4.97 -8.28
C GLY A 64 1.17 4.70 -7.01
N ALA A 65 1.61 5.28 -5.89
CA ALA A 65 1.05 4.97 -4.57
C ALA A 65 -0.46 5.21 -4.45
N VAL A 66 -0.98 6.28 -5.07
CA VAL A 66 -2.41 6.60 -5.08
C VAL A 66 -3.19 5.54 -5.85
N LEU A 67 -2.75 5.16 -7.05
CA LEU A 67 -3.43 4.13 -7.85
C LEU A 67 -3.40 2.76 -7.15
N ASN A 68 -2.27 2.43 -6.52
CA ASN A 68 -2.14 1.23 -5.70
C ASN A 68 -3.14 1.23 -4.52
N ALA A 69 -3.33 2.35 -3.83
CA ALA A 69 -4.32 2.47 -2.78
C ALA A 69 -5.75 2.34 -3.32
N CYS A 70 -6.07 2.97 -4.46
CA CYS A 70 -7.38 2.83 -5.09
C CYS A 70 -7.67 1.39 -5.53
N ARG A 71 -6.67 0.67 -6.06
CA ARG A 71 -6.81 -0.75 -6.42
C ARG A 71 -7.07 -1.62 -5.19
N ALA A 72 -6.34 -1.38 -4.10
CA ALA A 72 -6.57 -2.06 -2.83
C ALA A 72 -8.00 -1.80 -2.29
N LEU A 73 -8.48 -0.56 -2.40
CA LEU A 73 -9.84 -0.19 -2.01
C LEU A 73 -10.91 -0.88 -2.87
N ALA A 74 -10.65 -1.05 -4.17
CA ALA A 74 -11.57 -1.67 -5.12
C ALA A 74 -11.64 -3.21 -5.04
N CYS A 75 -10.66 -3.85 -4.36
CA CYS A 75 -10.58 -5.30 -4.24
C CYS A 75 -10.51 -5.75 -2.76
N PRO A 76 -11.62 -5.70 -2.00
CA PRO A 76 -11.64 -6.21 -0.63
C PRO A 76 -11.51 -7.75 -0.55
N PRO A 77 -10.79 -8.29 0.46
CA PRO A 77 -10.01 -7.56 1.46
C PRO A 77 -8.70 -7.01 0.85
N GLY A 78 -8.44 -5.71 1.03
CA GLY A 78 -7.33 -5.03 0.38
C GLY A 78 -6.62 -4.01 1.27
N CYS A 79 -5.31 -3.87 1.11
CA CYS A 79 -4.54 -2.85 1.80
C CYS A 79 -3.39 -2.26 0.98
N SER A 80 -2.97 -1.06 1.36
CA SER A 80 -1.79 -0.38 0.84
C SER A 80 -1.11 0.33 2.00
N PHE A 81 0.19 0.13 2.15
CA PHE A 81 0.92 0.77 3.24
C PHE A 81 2.33 1.16 2.83
N LYS A 82 2.87 2.15 3.53
CA LYS A 82 4.29 2.50 3.49
C LYS A 82 4.78 2.62 4.91
N LEU A 83 5.95 2.06 5.15
CA LEU A 83 6.61 2.20 6.44
C LEU A 83 7.35 3.54 6.54
N PRO A 84 7.58 4.03 7.77
CA PRO A 84 8.46 5.15 8.01
C PRO A 84 9.80 4.98 7.29
N ARG A 85 10.34 6.09 6.79
CA ARG A 85 11.65 6.14 6.17
C ARG A 85 12.34 7.47 6.49
N PRO A 86 13.65 7.48 6.78
CA PRO A 86 14.40 8.71 6.85
C PRO A 86 14.44 9.42 5.48
N GLY A 87 14.38 10.75 5.52
CA GLY A 87 14.47 11.61 4.34
C GLY A 87 13.14 11.92 3.67
N ASP A 88 13.21 12.90 2.78
CA ASP A 88 12.09 13.45 2.04
C ASP A 88 11.72 12.59 0.81
N GLY A 89 10.42 12.50 0.52
CA GLY A 89 9.90 11.83 -0.67
C GLY A 89 8.73 10.89 -0.40
N GLY A 90 8.39 10.10 -1.42
CA GLY A 90 7.31 9.12 -1.34
C GLY A 90 5.89 9.69 -1.55
N GLY A 91 5.77 10.96 -1.92
CA GLY A 91 4.50 11.66 -2.15
C GLY A 91 4.32 12.83 -1.17
N SER A 92 3.47 13.78 -1.54
CA SER A 92 3.25 15.02 -0.78
C SER A 92 1.91 15.01 -0.04
N LEU A 93 1.73 15.87 0.97
CA LEU A 93 0.53 15.97 1.81
C LEU A 93 -0.76 15.90 1.00
N TRP A 94 -0.83 16.57 -0.15
CA TRP A 94 -2.02 16.57 -1.02
C TRP A 94 -2.33 15.21 -1.66
N ASP A 95 -1.32 14.38 -1.99
CA ASP A 95 -1.54 13.02 -2.49
C ASP A 95 -2.18 12.14 -1.41
N TYR A 96 -1.70 12.28 -0.18
CA TYR A 96 -2.20 11.54 0.98
C TYR A 96 -3.57 12.03 1.42
N ALA A 97 -3.81 13.35 1.42
CA ALA A 97 -5.10 13.94 1.73
C ALA A 97 -6.18 13.51 0.72
N ALA A 98 -5.86 13.53 -0.58
CA ALA A 98 -6.77 13.06 -1.61
C ALA A 98 -7.09 11.57 -1.45
N THR A 99 -6.08 10.74 -1.17
CA THR A 99 -6.28 9.30 -0.95
C THR A 99 -7.10 9.04 0.33
N ALA A 100 -6.80 9.74 1.42
CA ALA A 100 -7.53 9.62 2.68
C ALA A 100 -9.01 10.03 2.52
N CYS A 101 -9.30 11.06 1.71
CA CYS A 101 -10.66 11.45 1.37
C CYS A 101 -11.42 10.29 0.69
N LEU A 102 -10.83 9.63 -0.31
CA LEU A 102 -11.44 8.47 -0.97
C LEU A 102 -11.76 7.33 0.01
N PHE A 103 -10.83 7.02 0.92
CA PHE A 103 -11.02 5.98 1.92
C PHE A 103 -12.10 6.37 2.94
N HIS A 104 -12.13 7.64 3.36
CA HIS A 104 -13.16 8.15 4.27
C HIS A 104 -14.57 8.02 3.67
N GLU A 105 -14.75 8.46 2.42
CA GLU A 105 -16.03 8.37 1.71
C GLU A 105 -16.47 6.92 1.47
N ALA A 106 -15.52 6.00 1.33
CA ALA A 106 -15.80 4.57 1.21
C ALA A 106 -16.09 3.87 2.56
N GLY A 107 -16.01 4.58 3.69
CA GLY A 107 -16.11 3.99 5.03
C GLY A 107 -14.93 3.09 5.40
N ALA A 108 -13.80 3.23 4.69
CA ALA A 108 -12.58 2.46 4.84
C ALA A 108 -11.56 3.17 5.76
N VAL A 109 -10.40 2.56 5.95
CA VAL A 109 -9.38 3.02 6.92
C VAL A 109 -8.24 3.75 6.23
N ALA A 110 -7.92 4.96 6.72
CA ALA A 110 -6.73 5.73 6.36
C ALA A 110 -6.07 6.31 7.63
N THR A 111 -4.94 5.73 8.04
CA THR A 111 -4.19 6.14 9.24
C THR A 111 -2.70 6.16 8.95
N ASP A 112 -1.88 6.62 9.89
CA ASP A 112 -0.46 6.24 9.89
C ASP A 112 -0.30 4.73 10.18
N ILE A 113 0.94 4.22 10.15
CA ILE A 113 1.19 2.79 10.39
C ILE A 113 0.93 2.36 11.85
N HIS A 114 0.84 3.31 12.78
CA HIS A 114 0.61 3.09 14.20
C HIS A 114 -0.89 3.12 14.55
N GLY A 115 -1.72 3.66 13.66
CA GLY A 115 -3.17 3.79 13.83
C GLY A 115 -3.65 5.19 14.18
N ASP A 116 -2.76 6.16 14.24
CA ASP A 116 -3.11 7.55 14.48
C ASP A 116 -3.59 8.23 13.18
N PRO A 117 -4.36 9.34 13.28
CA PRO A 117 -4.71 10.16 12.12
C PRO A 117 -3.47 10.59 11.33
N LEU A 118 -3.60 10.66 10.00
CA LEU A 118 -2.54 11.17 9.14
C LEU A 118 -2.23 12.64 9.46
N ASP A 119 -0.95 12.96 9.60
CA ASP A 119 -0.45 14.31 9.88
C ASP A 119 -0.46 15.19 8.60
N LEU A 120 -1.65 15.44 8.07
CA LEU A 120 -1.88 16.05 6.75
C LEU A 120 -1.62 17.56 6.70
N ASN A 121 -1.38 18.21 7.83
CA ASN A 121 -1.26 19.68 7.94
C ASN A 121 -0.03 20.14 8.73
N ARG A 122 1.05 19.37 8.70
CA ARG A 122 2.30 19.78 9.35
C ARG A 122 2.96 20.97 8.64
N PRO A 123 3.60 21.90 9.40
CA PRO A 123 4.17 23.11 8.85
C PRO A 123 5.61 22.96 8.31
N ASP A 124 6.30 21.88 8.68
CA ASP A 124 7.76 21.70 8.49
C ASP A 124 8.13 20.93 7.23
N SER A 125 7.20 20.19 6.60
CA SER A 125 7.45 19.43 5.38
C SER A 125 6.18 19.13 4.59
N THR A 126 6.30 19.03 3.26
CA THR A 126 5.22 18.54 2.40
C THR A 126 5.25 17.02 2.23
N PHE A 127 6.32 16.32 2.63
CA PHE A 127 6.41 14.87 2.49
C PHE A 127 5.74 14.16 3.65
N MET A 128 5.34 12.89 3.48
CA MET A 128 4.67 12.09 4.52
C MET A 128 5.48 10.87 5.01
N SER A 129 6.74 10.72 4.57
CA SER A 129 7.63 9.58 4.88
C SER A 129 7.90 9.34 6.37
N HIS A 130 7.71 10.33 7.24
CA HIS A 130 8.10 10.30 8.66
C HIS A 130 7.40 9.26 9.56
N ARG A 131 6.09 9.00 9.36
CA ARG A 131 5.24 8.12 10.20
C ARG A 131 4.70 6.93 9.43
N GLY A 132 5.00 6.84 8.14
CA GLY A 132 4.37 5.87 7.24
C GLY A 132 2.87 6.14 7.04
N VAL A 133 2.22 5.24 6.32
CA VAL A 133 0.78 5.28 6.04
C VAL A 133 0.23 3.86 5.98
N LEU A 134 -1.02 3.70 6.39
CA LEU A 134 -1.81 2.50 6.26
C LEU A 134 -3.19 2.85 5.68
N TYR A 135 -3.50 2.22 4.56
CA TYR A 135 -4.80 2.19 3.94
C TYR A 135 -5.33 0.75 3.94
N ALA A 136 -6.56 0.53 4.39
CA ALA A 136 -7.18 -0.79 4.41
C ALA A 136 -8.69 -0.69 4.15
N THR A 137 -9.27 -1.74 3.56
CA THR A 137 -10.70 -1.80 3.26
C THR A 137 -11.58 -1.80 4.51
N ASP A 138 -11.06 -2.26 5.65
CA ASP A 138 -11.79 -2.35 6.91
C ASP A 138 -10.87 -2.34 8.14
N GLU A 139 -11.45 -2.03 9.31
CA GLU A 139 -10.73 -1.93 10.58
C GLU A 139 -10.18 -3.27 11.11
N PRO A 140 -10.88 -4.42 10.99
CA PRO A 140 -10.28 -5.72 11.29
C PRO A 140 -8.95 -5.98 10.56
N LEU A 141 -8.89 -5.73 9.25
CA LEU A 141 -7.66 -5.84 8.47
C LEU A 141 -6.61 -4.84 8.91
N ALA A 142 -6.99 -3.57 9.13
CA ALA A 142 -6.08 -2.53 9.60
C ALA A 142 -5.43 -2.91 10.94
N ARG A 143 -6.19 -3.41 11.91
CA ARG A 143 -5.67 -3.84 13.22
C ARG A 143 -4.66 -4.97 13.11
N ARG A 144 -4.92 -5.96 12.25
CA ARG A 144 -3.98 -7.06 12.00
C ARG A 144 -2.67 -6.54 11.42
N LEU A 145 -2.73 -5.61 10.47
CA LEU A 145 -1.54 -4.97 9.88
C LEU A 145 -0.77 -4.15 10.92
N ARG A 146 -1.45 -3.32 11.71
CA ARG A 146 -0.80 -2.57 12.80
C ARG A 146 -0.10 -3.51 13.78
N SER A 147 -0.76 -4.59 14.20
CA SER A 147 -0.16 -5.60 15.09
C SER A 147 1.05 -6.31 14.46
N ALA A 148 1.01 -6.56 13.15
CA ALA A 148 2.11 -7.21 12.45
C ALA A 148 3.36 -6.33 12.32
N PHE A 149 3.18 -5.00 12.27
CA PHE A 149 4.26 -4.04 12.01
C PHE A 149 4.64 -3.15 13.22
N SER A 150 3.83 -3.06 14.27
CA SER A 150 4.07 -2.22 15.46
C SER A 150 5.28 -2.64 16.30
N GLY A 151 5.61 -3.93 16.31
CA GLY A 151 6.75 -4.48 17.07
C GLY A 151 8.02 -4.69 16.23
N ARG A 152 8.01 -4.33 14.95
CA ARG A 152 9.15 -4.57 14.06
C ARG A 152 9.97 -3.28 13.91
N PRO A 153 11.30 -3.33 14.08
CA PRO A 153 12.14 -2.14 14.01
C PRO A 153 12.02 -1.47 12.64
N THR A 154 11.66 -0.18 12.62
CA THR A 154 11.40 0.60 11.41
C THR A 154 12.66 1.20 10.77
N ARG A 155 13.79 1.20 11.51
CA ARG A 155 15.15 1.68 11.20
C ARG A 155 15.27 2.91 10.29
#